data_AF-A0A2G9G1U4-F1
#
_entry.id   AF-A0A2G9G1U4-F1
#
_cell.length_a   1.000
_cell.length_b   1.000
_cell.length_c   1.000
_cell.angle_alpha   90.00
_cell.angle_beta   90.00
_cell.angle_gamma   90.00
#
_symmetry.space_group_name_H-M   'P 1'
#
loop_
_entity.id
_entity.type
_entity.pdbx_description
1 polymer ?
#
loop_
_entity_poly.entity_id
_entity_poly.type
_entity_poly.pdbx_seq_one_letter_code
_entity_poly.pdbx_strand_id
1 'polypeptide(L)'
;MAEKYQQQSQGYPLAPATIVPRSDEEHATNYQYQEQIMKKRKRMKCLAYIAIFAVFQTIVIAVFALTVMRVKTPKVRLEDVAVTNNNGNLRFAAQVVVRNRNFARYKFDSSLATVRSENNNVGEFAIPDNRVRARSTKKMYVVADLSTSNTANNSVLGLSVEGRLRGKVELLRVIKRNKSAEMNCTISIDLATSAVQDLSCK
;
A
#
# COMPACT_ATOMS: atom_id res chain seq x y z
N MET A 1 38.24 99.43 -60.73
CA MET A 1 39.44 99.20 -59.90
C MET A 1 38.96 98.55 -58.62
N ALA A 2 39.05 97.23 -58.49
CA ALA A 2 40.19 96.48 -57.92
C ALA A 2 40.18 96.54 -56.38
N GLU A 3 39.70 95.48 -55.71
CA GLU A 3 40.46 94.51 -54.89
C GLU A 3 41.04 95.13 -53.59
N LYS A 4 40.96 94.57 -52.37
CA LYS A 4 41.14 93.17 -51.95
C LYS A 4 40.71 92.98 -50.47
N TYR A 5 40.54 91.71 -50.10
CA TYR A 5 40.13 91.08 -48.84
C TYR A 5 40.97 91.36 -47.58
N GLN A 6 40.37 91.19 -46.38
CA GLN A 6 40.76 90.16 -45.39
C GLN A 6 39.72 89.94 -44.27
N GLN A 7 39.55 88.67 -43.88
CA GLN A 7 38.70 88.15 -42.80
C GLN A 7 39.28 88.43 -41.41
N GLN A 8 38.42 88.62 -40.41
CA GLN A 8 38.74 88.22 -39.05
C GLN A 8 37.49 87.65 -38.34
N SER A 9 37.64 86.39 -37.98
CA SER A 9 36.74 85.49 -37.25
C SER A 9 36.56 85.90 -35.79
N GLN A 10 35.33 85.83 -35.28
CA GLN A 10 35.08 85.59 -33.86
C GLN A 10 33.70 84.93 -33.67
N GLY A 11 33.73 83.62 -33.41
CA GLY A 11 32.55 82.83 -33.07
C GLY A 11 32.11 83.13 -31.64
N TYR A 12 30.82 83.40 -31.48
CA TYR A 12 30.17 83.35 -30.18
C TYR A 12 30.12 81.87 -29.73
N PRO A 13 30.55 81.53 -28.50
CA PRO A 13 30.38 80.17 -28.01
C PRO A 13 28.88 79.92 -27.80
N LEU A 14 28.33 78.96 -28.54
CA LEU A 14 27.05 78.35 -28.21
C LEU A 14 27.19 77.71 -26.83
N ALA A 15 26.21 77.97 -25.95
CA ALA A 15 26.14 77.33 -24.64
C ALA A 15 26.21 75.79 -24.79
N PRO A 16 26.85 75.05 -23.87
CA PRO A 16 26.92 73.61 -23.95
C PRO A 16 25.49 73.05 -24.01
N ALA A 17 25.24 72.08 -24.88
CA ALA A 17 24.02 71.28 -24.81
C ALA A 17 24.06 70.48 -23.50
N THR A 18 23.57 71.08 -22.42
CA THR A 18 23.27 70.33 -21.21
C THR A 18 22.19 69.33 -21.60
N ILE A 19 22.57 68.06 -21.66
CA ILE A 19 21.64 66.94 -21.72
C ILE A 19 20.91 66.96 -20.38
N VAL A 20 19.84 67.75 -20.30
CA VAL A 20 18.89 67.65 -19.19
C VAL A 20 18.04 66.42 -19.53
N PRO A 21 18.12 65.31 -18.77
CA PRO A 21 17.26 64.18 -19.01
C PRO A 21 15.82 64.66 -18.94
N ARG A 22 15.05 64.35 -19.98
CA ARG A 22 13.64 64.73 -20.08
C ARG A 22 12.91 63.92 -19.00
N SER A 23 12.23 64.59 -18.07
CA SER A 23 11.55 63.96 -16.91
C SER A 23 10.72 62.71 -17.30
N ASP A 24 10.08 62.74 -18.47
CA ASP A 24 9.26 61.64 -19.00
C ASP A 24 10.06 60.33 -19.24
N GLU A 25 11.36 60.43 -19.54
CA GLU A 25 12.27 59.31 -19.82
C GLU A 25 12.72 58.60 -18.52
N GLU A 26 12.94 59.37 -17.44
CA GLU A 26 13.23 58.84 -16.10
C GLU A 26 12.00 58.20 -15.44
N HIS A 27 10.81 58.74 -15.73
CA HIS A 27 9.55 58.14 -15.29
C HIS A 27 9.32 56.80 -15.99
N ALA A 28 9.42 56.72 -17.32
CA ALA A 28 9.19 55.48 -18.08
C ALA A 28 10.14 54.35 -17.67
N THR A 29 11.42 54.66 -17.44
CA THR A 29 12.43 53.71 -16.97
C THR A 29 12.17 53.23 -15.54
N ASN A 30 11.76 54.13 -14.62
CA ASN A 30 11.35 53.74 -13.27
C ASN A 30 10.09 52.86 -13.25
N TYR A 31 9.09 53.17 -14.08
CA TYR A 31 7.88 52.35 -14.23
C TYR A 31 8.22 50.95 -14.79
N GLN A 32 9.08 50.86 -15.80
CA GLN A 32 9.57 49.56 -16.31
C GLN A 32 10.38 48.79 -15.26
N TYR A 33 11.22 49.45 -14.47
CA TYR A 33 12.00 48.83 -13.41
C TYR A 33 11.11 48.30 -12.28
N GLN A 34 10.11 49.08 -11.85
CA GLN A 34 9.10 48.68 -10.87
C GLN A 34 8.25 47.50 -11.38
N GLU A 35 7.77 47.53 -12.62
CA GLU A 35 7.06 46.43 -13.28
C GLU A 35 7.89 45.13 -13.28
N GLN A 36 9.18 45.21 -13.59
CA GLN A 36 10.09 44.06 -13.56
C GLN A 36 10.31 43.52 -12.15
N ILE A 37 10.44 44.38 -11.13
CA ILE A 37 10.55 43.97 -9.72
C ILE A 37 9.26 43.30 -9.25
N MET A 38 8.09 43.86 -9.59
CA MET A 38 6.78 43.28 -9.24
C MET A 38 6.56 41.93 -9.92
N LYS A 39 6.95 41.79 -11.19
CA LYS A 39 6.95 40.51 -11.93
C LYS A 39 7.90 39.48 -11.29
N LYS A 40 9.11 39.89 -10.90
CA LYS A 40 10.07 39.04 -10.16
C LYS A 40 9.51 38.62 -8.78
N ARG A 41 8.86 39.53 -8.05
CA ARG A 41 8.24 39.25 -6.74
C ARG A 41 7.05 38.29 -6.85
N LYS A 42 6.21 38.44 -7.89
CA LYS A 42 5.13 37.48 -8.20
C LYS A 42 5.69 36.10 -8.56
N ARG A 43 6.74 36.04 -9.40
CA ARG A 43 7.44 34.78 -9.74
C ARG A 43 8.07 34.11 -8.52
N MET A 44 8.72 34.88 -7.63
CA MET A 44 9.27 34.35 -6.38
C MET A 44 8.18 33.80 -5.45
N LYS A 45 7.02 34.46 -5.34
CA LYS A 45 5.87 33.93 -4.60
C LYS A 45 5.36 32.62 -5.22
N CYS A 46 5.23 32.55 -6.55
CA CYS A 46 4.86 31.31 -7.24
C CYS A 46 5.86 30.17 -6.98
N LEU A 47 7.17 30.44 -7.07
CA LEU A 47 8.21 29.46 -6.76
C LEU A 47 8.15 28.99 -5.31
N ALA A 48 7.87 29.90 -4.36
CA ALA A 48 7.67 29.53 -2.96
C ALA A 48 6.46 28.60 -2.78
N TYR A 49 5.33 28.87 -3.44
CA TYR A 49 4.17 27.97 -3.41
C TYR A 49 4.46 26.61 -4.03
N ILE A 50 5.19 26.56 -5.16
CA ILE A 50 5.61 25.30 -5.79
C ILE A 50 6.51 24.51 -4.84
N ALA A 51 7.46 25.18 -4.18
CA ALA A 51 8.33 24.54 -3.19
C ALA A 51 7.54 23.95 -2.01
N ILE A 52 6.59 24.71 -1.45
CA ILE A 52 5.71 24.23 -0.37
C ILE A 52 4.87 23.03 -0.83
N PHE A 53 4.28 23.10 -2.03
CA PHE A 53 3.49 21.99 -2.58
C PHE A 53 4.36 20.75 -2.81
N ALA A 54 5.58 20.92 -3.33
CA ALA A 54 6.52 19.82 -3.49
C ALA A 54 6.85 19.15 -2.15
N VAL A 55 7.15 19.94 -1.10
CA VAL A 55 7.40 19.42 0.25
C VAL A 55 6.17 18.70 0.81
N PHE A 56 4.96 19.22 0.60
CA PHE A 56 3.75 18.54 1.02
C PHE A 56 3.57 17.19 0.29
N GLN A 57 3.77 17.17 -1.03
CA GLN A 57 3.66 15.95 -1.83
C GLN A 57 4.71 14.91 -1.44
N THR A 58 5.96 15.31 -1.13
CA THR A 58 6.97 14.34 -0.68
C THR A 58 6.58 13.67 0.63
N ILE A 59 6.03 14.42 1.59
CA ILE A 59 5.53 13.86 2.85
C ILE A 59 4.40 12.86 2.59
N VAL A 60 3.42 13.22 1.74
CA VAL A 60 2.30 12.34 1.38
C VAL A 60 2.81 11.06 0.73
N ILE A 61 3.70 11.17 -0.27
CA ILE A 61 4.30 10.01 -0.96
C ILE A 61 5.07 9.13 0.04
N ALA A 62 5.85 9.72 0.95
CA ALA A 62 6.58 8.98 1.96
C ALA A 62 5.65 8.17 2.88
N VAL A 63 4.55 8.76 3.34
CA VAL A 63 3.54 8.06 4.15
C VAL A 63 2.87 6.93 3.35
N PHE A 64 2.50 7.17 2.09
CA PHE A 64 1.93 6.13 1.22
C PHE A 64 2.93 4.99 0.98
N ALA A 65 4.20 5.29 0.75
CA ALA A 65 5.24 4.29 0.58
C ALA A 65 5.38 3.43 1.85
N LEU A 66 5.47 4.04 3.03
CA LEU A 66 5.60 3.33 4.29
C LEU A 66 4.39 2.46 4.62
N THR A 67 3.18 2.90 4.25
CA THR A 67 1.94 2.18 4.55
C THR A 67 1.64 1.06 3.55
N VAL A 68 1.77 1.32 2.24
CA VAL A 68 1.44 0.37 1.17
C VAL A 68 2.56 -0.65 0.94
N MET A 69 3.83 -0.26 1.07
CA MET A 69 4.95 -1.18 0.87
C MET A 69 5.19 -2.11 2.06
N ARG A 70 4.61 -1.83 3.24
CA ARG A 70 4.71 -2.74 4.39
C ARG A 70 3.86 -3.99 4.20
N VAL A 71 4.53 -5.08 3.85
CA VAL A 71 3.93 -6.41 3.70
C VAL A 71 3.65 -7.03 5.08
N LYS A 72 2.37 -7.18 5.39
CA LYS A 72 1.82 -7.90 6.54
C LYS A 72 1.59 -9.37 6.19
N THR A 73 1.75 -10.27 7.16
CA THR A 73 1.37 -11.67 7.00
C THR A 73 -0.14 -11.79 6.78
N PRO A 74 -0.64 -12.49 5.76
CA PRO A 74 -2.05 -12.88 5.69
C PRO A 74 -2.44 -13.70 6.93
N LYS A 75 -3.72 -13.69 7.28
CA LYS A 75 -4.24 -14.52 8.38
C LYS A 75 -5.08 -15.64 7.80
N VAL A 76 -4.92 -16.85 8.31
CA VAL A 76 -5.73 -18.01 7.94
C VAL A 76 -6.53 -18.41 9.17
N ARG A 77 -7.82 -18.68 8.99
CA ARG A 77 -8.73 -19.10 10.05
C ARG A 77 -9.65 -20.19 9.52
N LEU A 78 -10.23 -20.93 10.46
CA LEU A 78 -11.35 -21.81 10.18
C LEU A 78 -12.64 -21.13 10.65
N GLU A 79 -13.69 -21.25 9.85
CA GLU A 79 -15.06 -20.88 10.17
C GLU A 79 -15.97 -22.06 9.78
N ASP A 80 -17.20 -22.08 10.29
CA ASP A 80 -18.25 -23.04 9.89
C ASP A 80 -17.77 -24.50 9.96
N VAL A 81 -17.20 -24.86 11.11
CA VAL A 81 -16.69 -26.21 11.35
C VAL A 81 -17.86 -27.13 11.71
N ALA A 82 -17.94 -28.26 11.02
CA ALA A 82 -18.90 -29.31 11.28
C ALA A 82 -18.19 -30.66 11.28
N VAL A 83 -18.61 -31.54 12.19
CA VAL A 83 -18.15 -32.92 12.21
C VAL A 83 -19.37 -33.83 12.22
N THR A 84 -19.41 -34.76 11.28
CA THR A 84 -20.48 -35.74 11.15
C THR A 84 -19.93 -37.13 11.44
N ASN A 85 -20.64 -37.92 12.24
CA ASN A 85 -20.30 -39.30 12.54
C ASN A 85 -21.33 -40.23 11.89
N ASN A 86 -20.91 -40.98 10.87
CA ASN A 86 -21.73 -42.00 10.22
C ASN A 86 -21.15 -43.39 10.53
N ASN A 87 -21.65 -44.05 11.59
CA ASN A 87 -21.31 -45.42 11.95
C ASN A 87 -19.79 -45.69 12.07
N GLY A 88 -19.04 -44.77 12.70
CA GLY A 88 -17.59 -44.89 12.90
C GLY A 88 -16.74 -44.18 11.84
N ASN A 89 -17.35 -43.74 10.74
CA ASN A 89 -16.69 -42.84 9.79
C ASN A 89 -16.93 -41.39 10.22
N LEU A 90 -15.90 -40.78 10.78
CA LEU A 90 -15.92 -39.39 11.19
C LEU A 90 -15.48 -38.50 10.03
N ARG A 91 -16.30 -37.51 9.68
CA ARG A 91 -16.02 -36.60 8.56
C ARG A 91 -16.01 -35.17 9.05
N PHE A 92 -14.92 -34.48 8.75
CA PHE A 92 -14.68 -33.09 9.08
C PHE A 92 -14.96 -32.20 7.88
N ALA A 93 -15.77 -31.17 8.09
CA ALA A 93 -16.02 -30.12 7.10
C ALA A 93 -15.73 -28.77 7.75
N ALA A 94 -15.08 -27.88 7.00
CA ALA A 94 -14.81 -26.54 7.48
C ALA A 94 -14.69 -25.54 6.33
N GLN A 95 -14.80 -24.25 6.66
CA GLN A 95 -14.48 -23.16 5.77
C GLN A 95 -13.13 -22.55 6.13
N VAL A 96 -12.14 -22.72 5.25
CA VAL A 96 -10.85 -22.04 5.35
C VAL A 96 -11.00 -20.60 4.87
N VAL A 97 -10.64 -19.67 5.74
CA VAL A 97 -10.77 -18.23 5.53
C VAL A 97 -9.41 -17.58 5.49
N VAL A 98 -8.98 -17.19 4.28
CA VAL A 98 -7.69 -16.53 4.04
C VAL A 98 -7.93 -15.03 3.93
N ARG A 99 -7.55 -14.28 4.97
CA ARG A 99 -7.67 -12.82 5.04
C ARG A 99 -6.36 -12.15 4.62
N ASN A 100 -6.40 -11.43 3.51
CA ASN A 100 -5.29 -10.62 3.05
C ASN A 100 -5.34 -9.21 3.67
N ARG A 101 -4.38 -8.88 4.53
CA ARG A 101 -4.28 -7.58 5.20
C ARG A 101 -3.52 -6.51 4.39
N ASN A 102 -2.93 -6.91 3.26
CA ASN A 102 -2.09 -6.07 2.41
C ASN A 102 -2.90 -5.30 1.38
N PHE A 103 -2.38 -4.15 0.95
CA PHE A 103 -2.90 -3.38 -0.20
C PHE A 103 -2.48 -3.95 -1.56
N ALA A 104 -1.90 -5.14 -1.56
CA ALA A 104 -1.45 -5.88 -2.72
C ALA A 104 -2.12 -7.26 -2.78
N ARG A 105 -2.14 -7.89 -3.96
CA ARG A 105 -2.68 -9.24 -4.13
C ARG A 105 -1.79 -10.24 -3.41
N TYR A 106 -2.40 -11.24 -2.78
CA TYR A 106 -1.70 -12.37 -2.20
C TYR A 106 -2.03 -13.62 -3.01
N LYS A 107 -1.01 -14.26 -3.59
CA LYS A 107 -1.14 -15.56 -4.24
C LYS A 107 -0.46 -16.60 -3.35
N PHE A 108 -1.14 -17.70 -3.07
CA PHE A 108 -0.55 -18.84 -2.37
C PHE A 108 -0.69 -20.10 -3.21
N ASP A 109 0.26 -21.00 -3.02
CA ASP A 109 0.32 -22.28 -3.71
C ASP A 109 -0.50 -23.32 -2.93
N SER A 110 -0.86 -24.43 -3.59
CA SER A 110 -1.61 -25.50 -2.94
C SER A 110 -0.81 -26.07 -1.77
N SER A 111 -1.46 -26.26 -0.63
CA SER A 111 -0.81 -26.81 0.57
C SER A 111 -1.70 -27.83 1.24
N LEU A 112 -1.10 -28.76 1.94
CA LEU A 112 -1.82 -29.73 2.76
C LEU A 112 -1.87 -29.25 4.20
N ALA A 113 -3.05 -29.35 4.82
CA ALA A 113 -3.27 -29.11 6.24
C ALA A 113 -3.55 -30.43 6.95
N THR A 114 -3.04 -30.57 8.16
CA THR A 114 -3.14 -31.77 8.98
C THR A 114 -4.12 -31.54 10.11
N VAL A 115 -4.93 -32.55 10.39
CA VAL A 115 -5.85 -32.60 11.52
C VAL A 115 -5.31 -33.64 12.49
N ARG A 116 -5.02 -33.21 13.70
CA ARG A 116 -4.51 -34.03 14.78
C ARG A 116 -5.57 -34.16 15.86
N SER A 117 -5.69 -35.34 16.45
CA SER A 117 -6.40 -35.50 17.71
C SER A 117 -5.35 -35.87 18.75
N GLU A 118 -5.30 -35.09 19.83
CA GLU A 118 -4.22 -35.15 20.82
C GLU A 118 -2.85 -35.03 20.12
N ASN A 119 -2.10 -36.14 20.02
CA ASN A 119 -0.79 -36.19 19.38
C ASN A 119 -0.76 -37.04 18.10
N ASN A 120 -1.89 -37.59 17.66
CA ASN A 120 -1.94 -38.47 16.49
C ASN A 120 -2.52 -37.74 15.28
N ASN A 121 -1.93 -37.98 14.10
CA ASN A 121 -2.50 -37.51 12.84
C ASN A 121 -3.75 -38.33 12.53
N VAL A 122 -4.90 -37.68 12.48
CA VAL A 122 -6.19 -38.33 12.24
C VAL A 122 -6.75 -38.02 10.86
N GLY A 123 -6.20 -37.05 10.13
CA GLY A 123 -6.66 -36.74 8.78
C GLY A 123 -5.94 -35.57 8.15
N GLU A 124 -6.11 -35.42 6.84
CA GLU A 124 -5.45 -34.38 6.06
C GLU A 124 -6.42 -33.83 5.01
N PHE A 125 -6.30 -32.54 4.70
CA PHE A 125 -7.03 -31.94 3.58
C PHE A 125 -6.17 -31.00 2.75
N ALA A 126 -6.43 -31.01 1.45
CA ALA A 126 -5.78 -30.11 0.51
C ALA A 126 -6.47 -28.74 0.50
N ILE A 127 -5.66 -27.69 0.65
CA ILE A 127 -6.06 -26.30 0.42
C ILE A 127 -5.57 -25.95 -0.99
N PRO A 128 -6.46 -25.83 -1.99
CA PRO A 128 -6.05 -25.53 -3.37
C PRO A 128 -5.43 -24.14 -3.49
N ASP A 129 -4.58 -23.95 -4.50
CA ASP A 129 -3.96 -22.66 -4.76
C ASP A 129 -5.01 -21.59 -5.08
N ASN A 130 -4.78 -20.36 -4.62
CA ASN A 130 -5.72 -19.28 -4.89
C ASN A 130 -5.05 -17.91 -4.86
N ARG A 131 -5.81 -16.91 -5.34
CA ARG A 131 -5.42 -15.50 -5.33
C ARG A 131 -6.43 -14.68 -4.53
N VAL A 132 -5.95 -14.04 -3.49
CA VAL A 132 -6.73 -13.13 -2.64
C VAL A 132 -6.45 -11.68 -3.04
N ARG A 133 -7.52 -10.92 -3.33
CA ARG A 133 -7.42 -9.50 -3.68
C ARG A 133 -6.84 -8.68 -2.52
N ALA A 134 -6.36 -7.48 -2.82
CA ALA A 134 -5.91 -6.53 -1.81
C ALA A 134 -7.03 -6.27 -0.79
N ARG A 135 -6.68 -6.24 0.50
CA ARG A 135 -7.57 -5.96 1.64
C ARG A 135 -8.87 -6.78 1.65
N SER A 136 -8.82 -7.99 1.11
CA SER A 136 -9.98 -8.88 0.94
C SER A 136 -9.77 -10.22 1.62
N THR A 137 -10.85 -10.99 1.73
CA THR A 137 -10.88 -12.32 2.33
C THR A 137 -11.38 -13.31 1.30
N LYS A 138 -10.74 -14.48 1.21
CA LYS A 138 -11.19 -15.61 0.38
C LYS A 138 -11.64 -16.73 1.31
N LYS A 139 -12.81 -17.28 1.03
CA LYS A 139 -13.41 -18.41 1.74
C LYS A 139 -13.37 -19.64 0.83
N MET A 140 -13.03 -20.78 1.41
CA MET A 140 -12.87 -22.05 0.70
C MET A 140 -13.41 -23.18 1.56
N TYR A 141 -14.30 -23.99 1.00
CA TYR A 141 -14.82 -25.17 1.71
C TYR A 141 -13.85 -26.33 1.55
N VAL A 142 -13.56 -27.00 2.66
CA VAL A 142 -12.69 -28.17 2.73
C VAL A 142 -13.40 -29.28 3.49
N VAL A 143 -13.08 -30.51 3.12
CA VAL A 143 -13.61 -31.71 3.74
C VAL A 143 -12.47 -32.70 3.91
N ALA A 144 -12.42 -33.36 5.06
CA ALA A 144 -11.46 -34.40 5.39
C ALA A 144 -12.19 -35.58 6.04
N ASP A 145 -11.80 -36.80 5.66
CA ASP A 145 -12.21 -37.98 6.41
C ASP A 145 -11.20 -38.20 7.54
N LEU A 146 -11.71 -38.45 8.74
CA LEU A 146 -10.90 -38.63 9.94
C LEU A 146 -10.83 -40.11 10.31
N SER A 147 -9.62 -40.66 10.33
CA SER A 147 -9.34 -41.99 10.87
C SER A 147 -9.14 -41.88 12.38
N THR A 148 -10.23 -42.08 13.15
CA THR A 148 -10.14 -42.18 14.62
C THR A 148 -10.14 -43.63 15.05
N SER A 149 -9.14 -44.04 15.84
CA SER A 149 -9.01 -45.40 16.35
C SER A 149 -9.81 -45.56 17.64
N ASN A 150 -11.14 -45.68 17.56
CA ASN A 150 -12.04 -46.16 18.64
C ASN A 150 -11.92 -45.54 20.06
N THR A 151 -11.15 -44.49 20.29
CA THR A 151 -10.93 -43.88 21.62
C THR A 151 -11.81 -42.66 21.89
N ALA A 152 -13.01 -42.62 21.31
CA ALA A 152 -14.04 -41.67 21.69
C ALA A 152 -14.83 -42.15 22.92
N ASN A 153 -14.14 -42.56 23.99
CA ASN A 153 -14.79 -42.88 25.28
C ASN A 153 -15.15 -41.60 26.06
N ASN A 154 -14.61 -40.45 25.64
CA ASN A 154 -14.90 -39.14 26.20
C ASN A 154 -15.98 -38.46 25.34
N SER A 155 -16.97 -37.83 26.00
CA SER A 155 -18.03 -37.08 25.34
C SER A 155 -17.52 -35.91 24.47
N VAL A 156 -16.29 -35.45 24.71
CA VAL A 156 -15.66 -34.33 23.99
C VAL A 156 -14.40 -34.79 23.25
N LEU A 157 -14.35 -34.51 21.95
CA LEU A 157 -13.21 -34.74 21.06
C LEU A 157 -12.46 -33.44 20.80
N GLY A 158 -11.18 -33.41 21.17
CA GLY A 158 -10.26 -32.32 20.84
C GLY A 158 -9.55 -32.56 19.51
N LEU A 159 -9.62 -31.58 18.61
CA LEU A 159 -8.89 -31.56 17.34
C LEU A 159 -7.98 -30.33 17.26
N SER A 160 -6.77 -30.52 16.76
CA SER A 160 -5.83 -29.47 16.39
C SER A 160 -5.62 -29.50 14.89
N VAL A 161 -5.84 -28.37 14.22
CA VAL A 161 -5.65 -28.23 12.77
C VAL A 161 -4.46 -27.33 12.52
N GLU A 162 -3.47 -27.87 11.82
CA GLU A 162 -2.23 -27.18 11.48
C GLU A 162 -2.06 -27.10 9.96
N GLY A 163 -1.64 -25.93 9.47
CA GLY A 163 -1.42 -25.74 8.04
C GLY A 163 -0.52 -24.55 7.75
N ARG A 164 0.21 -24.62 6.64
CA ARG A 164 1.11 -23.54 6.20
C ARG A 164 0.91 -23.22 4.73
N LEU A 165 0.26 -22.09 4.46
CA LEU A 165 0.10 -21.54 3.11
C LEU A 165 1.35 -20.77 2.72
N ARG A 166 2.16 -21.33 1.82
CA ARG A 166 3.29 -20.62 1.22
C ARG A 166 2.77 -19.74 0.08
N GLY A 167 3.13 -18.46 0.09
CA GLY A 167 2.65 -17.53 -0.92
C GLY A 167 3.51 -16.29 -1.09
N LYS A 168 3.04 -15.38 -1.95
CA LYS A 168 3.70 -14.15 -2.36
C LYS A 168 2.71 -13.00 -2.39
N VAL A 169 3.14 -11.84 -1.89
CA VAL A 169 2.42 -10.58 -1.99
C VAL A 169 3.00 -9.77 -3.16
N GLU A 170 2.15 -9.41 -4.12
CA GLU A 170 2.53 -8.73 -5.36
C GLU A 170 2.33 -7.20 -5.23
N LEU A 171 3.37 -6.49 -4.80
CA LEU A 171 3.39 -5.03 -4.67
C LEU A 171 3.50 -4.39 -6.06
N LEU A 172 2.60 -3.45 -6.37
CA LEU A 172 2.57 -2.69 -7.62
C LEU A 172 2.69 -3.57 -8.89
N ARG A 173 2.28 -4.85 -8.81
CA ARG A 173 2.41 -5.89 -9.86
C ARG A 173 3.84 -6.24 -10.29
N VAL A 174 4.87 -5.57 -9.78
CA VAL A 174 6.28 -5.79 -10.18
C VAL A 174 7.07 -6.49 -9.09
N ILE A 175 6.92 -6.06 -7.84
CA ILE A 175 7.75 -6.55 -6.73
C ILE A 175 6.99 -7.66 -6.00
N LYS A 176 7.57 -8.87 -5.95
CA LYS A 176 7.00 -10.01 -5.24
C LYS A 176 7.73 -10.24 -3.92
N ARG A 177 6.99 -10.27 -2.81
CA ARG A 177 7.54 -10.56 -1.48
C ARG A 177 6.97 -11.88 -0.97
N ASN A 178 7.84 -12.83 -0.66
CA ASN A 178 7.42 -14.13 -0.12
C ASN A 178 6.84 -13.95 1.29
N LYS A 179 5.67 -14.53 1.53
CA LYS A 179 5.03 -14.52 2.84
C LYS A 179 4.21 -15.80 3.04
N SER A 180 4.59 -16.56 4.06
CA SER A 180 3.81 -17.73 4.49
C SER A 180 2.76 -17.29 5.49
N ALA A 181 1.56 -17.84 5.39
CA ALA A 181 0.51 -17.69 6.38
C ALA A 181 0.30 -19.04 7.07
N GLU A 182 0.33 -19.03 8.40
CA GLU A 182 0.18 -20.23 9.23
C GLU A 182 -1.25 -20.29 9.75
N MET A 183 -1.75 -21.50 9.89
CA MET A 183 -3.03 -21.85 10.48
C MET A 183 -2.74 -22.81 11.63
N ASN A 184 -3.13 -22.41 12.83
CA ASN A 184 -3.09 -23.26 14.02
C ASN A 184 -4.39 -23.02 14.77
N CYS A 185 -5.30 -24.01 14.70
CA CYS A 185 -6.61 -23.93 15.31
C CYS A 185 -6.85 -25.12 16.23
N THR A 186 -7.41 -24.87 17.42
CA THR A 186 -7.88 -25.87 18.36
C THR A 186 -9.39 -25.88 18.38
N ILE A 187 -9.99 -27.07 18.30
CA ILE A 187 -11.42 -27.28 18.18
C ILE A 187 -11.83 -28.31 19.23
N SER A 188 -12.89 -28.00 19.98
CA SER A 188 -13.49 -28.91 20.95
C SER A 188 -14.90 -29.25 20.49
N ILE A 189 -15.18 -30.54 20.32
CA ILE A 189 -16.43 -31.02 19.73
C ILE A 189 -17.10 -31.97 20.71
N ASP A 190 -18.39 -31.77 20.96
CA ASP A 190 -19.20 -32.74 21.67
C ASP A 190 -19.68 -33.82 20.69
N LEU A 191 -19.29 -35.07 20.91
CA LEU A 191 -19.65 -36.17 20.02
C LEU A 191 -21.11 -36.61 20.17
N ALA A 192 -21.73 -36.38 21.33
CA ALA A 192 -23.13 -36.74 21.56
C ALA A 192 -24.10 -35.81 20.81
N THR A 193 -23.76 -34.53 20.73
CA THR A 193 -24.56 -33.52 20.02
C THR A 193 -24.01 -33.16 18.65
N SER A 194 -22.82 -33.68 18.28
CA SER A 194 -22.07 -33.30 17.08
C SER A 194 -21.84 -31.79 16.95
N ALA A 195 -21.82 -31.07 18.08
CA ALA A 195 -21.74 -29.62 18.13
C ALA A 195 -20.32 -29.16 18.47
N VAL A 196 -19.88 -28.07 17.84
CA VAL A 196 -18.62 -27.41 18.18
C VAL A 196 -18.84 -26.56 19.44
N GLN A 197 -18.16 -26.90 20.53
CA GLN A 197 -18.21 -26.15 21.77
C GLN A 197 -17.26 -24.95 21.75
N ASP A 198 -16.04 -25.16 21.25
CA ASP A 198 -15.02 -24.11 21.17
C ASP A 198 -14.20 -24.22 19.88
N LEU A 199 -13.84 -23.07 19.34
CA LEU A 199 -13.02 -22.91 18.15
C LEU A 199 -12.09 -21.70 18.34
N SER A 200 -10.80 -21.98 18.49
CA SER A 200 -9.77 -20.96 18.67
C SER A 200 -8.68 -21.10 17.62
N CYS A 201 -8.35 -20.00 16.92
CA CYS A 201 -7.29 -19.96 15.91
C CYS A 201 -6.31 -18.83 16.19
N LYS A 202 -5.01 -19.13 16.19
CA LYS A 202 -3.93 -18.16 16.44
C LYS A 202 -3.45 -17.48 15.16
#